data_AF-A0A0Q5AU23-F1
#
_entry.id   AF-A0A0Q5AU23-F1
#
_cell.length_a   1.000
_cell.length_b   1.000
_cell.length_c   1.000
_cell.angle_alpha   90.00
_cell.angle_beta   90.00
_cell.angle_gamma   90.00
#
_symmetry.space_group_name_H-M   'P 1'
#
loop_
_entity.id
_entity.type
_entity.pdbx_description
1 polymer ?
#
loop_
_entity_poly.entity_id
_entity_poly.type
_entity_poly.pdbx_seq_one_letter_code
_entity_poly.pdbx_strand_id
1 'polypeptide(L)'
;MHMHGLIPAQVLCFRHVGCGQVHQGGGLEHEILVPGVELLESMRSVGYSFQAAIADLVDNSISADARRVEITGDPIDSSFLTVLDDGVGMSPDEARTALQLAGSARTTTRAGSDLGRFGLGLKTASLSQARRLTVLTRKNGETTALQWDIDHVLTTGQWSLSILGESEYAALPRADAFLTRNAGTLVVWQELDYMLGAAARPDVVMAERLQDLRGHLSLTFHRFLDDGTRNPLVISVNGIDVPALDPFLSRNPRTQESYREPLTIEGQRIEFQAYTLPHASALSKKERERWDLGAGMRERQGFYIYRNRRLISYGHWFGLSRREELSKQSRVMVDIPNTVDHLWQLDIKKSRAEPPQAFRTHFRRVMDQVIGKSKRVHTFRGRRATGDTVARMWEKVTERDGYRYQINADHPLVSALQETLTDAQRRQLGRLLADLGQTFPTADLYVEAAKGQTNSAPAVTTTEVLEQLSALHRSGGFGSFSPAQVASVLRATEPFDRVEDLDGLIKQVWSANA
;
A
#
# COMPACT_ATOMS: atom_id res chain seq x y z
N MET A 1 -41.28 -64.75 -7.27
CA MET A 1 -41.47 -64.29 -8.66
C MET A 1 -40.50 -63.12 -8.86
N HIS A 2 -39.46 -63.32 -9.68
CA HIS A 2 -38.53 -62.35 -10.34
C HIS A 2 -38.18 -60.99 -9.65
N MET A 3 -36.94 -60.50 -9.58
CA MET A 3 -35.84 -60.48 -10.57
C MET A 3 -34.43 -60.31 -9.94
N HIS A 4 -33.45 -60.78 -10.73
CA HIS A 4 -32.00 -60.60 -10.60
C HIS A 4 -31.52 -59.16 -10.86
N GLY A 5 -30.33 -58.84 -10.34
CA GLY A 5 -29.54 -57.68 -10.73
C GLY A 5 -28.15 -57.65 -10.06
N LEU A 6 -27.26 -58.54 -10.49
CA LEU A 6 -25.83 -58.58 -10.13
C LEU A 6 -25.10 -57.40 -10.81
N ILE A 7 -24.33 -56.64 -10.02
CA ILE A 7 -23.40 -55.60 -10.50
C ILE A 7 -22.05 -56.28 -10.82
N PRO A 8 -21.42 -56.02 -11.99
CA PRO A 8 -20.19 -56.69 -12.37
C PRO A 8 -18.96 -56.01 -11.75
N ALA A 9 -18.02 -56.86 -11.33
CA ALA A 9 -16.66 -56.48 -10.99
C ALA A 9 -15.90 -56.02 -12.24
N GLN A 10 -15.27 -54.84 -12.17
CA GLN A 10 -14.20 -54.47 -13.10
C GLN A 10 -12.86 -54.50 -12.38
N VAL A 11 -12.00 -55.33 -12.97
CA VAL A 11 -10.62 -55.64 -12.64
C VAL A 11 -9.77 -54.39 -12.82
N LEU A 12 -9.14 -53.91 -11.74
CA LEU A 12 -7.99 -53.02 -11.81
C LEU A 12 -6.73 -53.86 -11.62
N CYS A 13 -6.10 -54.20 -12.75
CA CYS A 13 -4.76 -54.78 -12.80
C CYS A 13 -3.74 -53.79 -12.23
N PHE A 14 -3.37 -53.97 -10.96
CA PHE A 14 -2.14 -53.38 -10.43
C PHE A 14 -0.94 -54.15 -11.01
N ARG A 15 -0.19 -53.51 -11.91
CA ARG A 15 1.12 -54.00 -12.33
C ARG A 15 2.05 -53.97 -11.11
N HIS A 16 2.45 -55.16 -10.67
CA HIS A 16 3.54 -55.41 -9.74
C HIS A 16 4.83 -54.70 -10.18
N VAL A 17 5.42 -53.90 -9.30
CA VAL A 17 6.83 -53.52 -9.37
C VAL A 17 7.41 -53.66 -7.95
N GLY A 18 8.39 -54.56 -7.81
CA GLY A 18 9.43 -54.49 -6.77
C GLY A 18 9.13 -55.18 -5.43
N CYS A 19 9.57 -56.42 -5.32
CA CYS A 19 9.64 -57.21 -4.09
C CYS A 19 10.55 -56.54 -3.03
N GLY A 20 9.99 -56.17 -1.88
CA GLY A 20 10.73 -55.72 -0.70
C GLY A 20 11.02 -56.88 0.24
N GLN A 21 12.31 -57.12 0.52
CA GLN A 21 12.74 -58.05 1.57
C GLN A 21 12.29 -57.56 2.95
N VAL A 22 11.56 -58.41 3.68
CA VAL A 22 11.19 -58.18 5.07
C VAL A 22 12.34 -58.66 5.96
N HIS A 23 13.09 -57.73 6.56
CA HIS A 23 14.00 -58.05 7.66
C HIS A 23 13.22 -58.03 8.98
N GLN A 24 13.03 -59.20 9.60
CA GLN A 24 12.46 -59.29 10.94
C GLN A 24 13.54 -59.04 12.01
N GLY A 25 13.47 -57.86 12.62
CA GLY A 25 14.09 -57.53 13.90
C GLY A 25 13.23 -56.47 14.55
N GLY A 26 12.80 -56.70 15.80
CA GLY A 26 11.79 -55.90 16.52
C GLY A 26 12.05 -54.40 16.54
N GLY A 27 11.56 -53.72 15.50
CA GLY A 27 11.62 -52.29 15.28
C GLY A 27 10.39 -51.90 14.46
N LEU A 28 9.93 -50.67 14.66
CA LEU A 28 8.75 -50.13 13.97
C LEU A 28 8.84 -50.43 12.47
N GLU A 29 7.80 -51.06 11.91
CA GLU A 29 7.69 -51.22 10.46
C GLU A 29 7.42 -49.85 9.84
N HIS A 30 8.25 -49.48 8.87
CA HIS A 30 8.14 -48.23 8.13
C HIS A 30 7.75 -48.53 6.69
N GLU A 31 6.60 -48.04 6.26
CA GLU A 31 6.20 -48.03 4.85
C GLU A 31 6.64 -46.72 4.19
N ILE A 32 7.27 -46.81 3.02
CA ILE A 32 7.68 -45.64 2.23
C ILE A 32 6.53 -45.23 1.31
N LEU A 33 5.86 -44.13 1.64
CA LEU A 33 4.86 -43.53 0.78
C LEU A 33 5.50 -42.46 -0.11
N VAL A 34 5.45 -42.65 -1.43
CA VAL A 34 5.88 -41.66 -2.41
C VAL A 34 4.67 -40.81 -2.82
N PRO A 35 4.77 -39.47 -2.83
CA PRO A 35 3.66 -38.62 -3.27
C PRO A 35 3.26 -38.92 -4.71
N GLY A 36 1.96 -39.09 -4.94
CA GLY A 36 1.40 -39.18 -6.28
C GLY A 36 1.60 -37.89 -7.08
N VAL A 37 1.47 -37.99 -8.41
CA VAL A 37 1.62 -36.83 -9.33
C VAL A 37 0.55 -35.75 -9.10
N GLU A 38 -0.57 -36.11 -8.47
CA GLU A 38 -1.67 -35.23 -8.08
C GLU A 38 -1.24 -34.14 -7.08
N LEU A 39 -0.10 -34.34 -6.41
CA LEU A 39 0.49 -33.32 -5.56
C LEU A 39 0.81 -32.04 -6.37
N LEU A 40 1.24 -32.14 -7.63
CA LEU A 40 1.49 -30.98 -8.48
C LEU A 40 0.25 -30.12 -8.67
N GLU A 41 -0.88 -30.76 -9.01
CA GLU A 41 -2.15 -30.04 -9.18
C GLU A 41 -2.61 -29.43 -7.85
N SER A 42 -2.47 -30.17 -6.74
CA SER A 42 -2.81 -29.67 -5.40
C SER A 42 -1.95 -28.47 -4.97
N MET A 43 -0.68 -28.43 -5.37
CA MET A 43 0.24 -27.32 -5.07
C MET A 43 -0.12 -26.02 -5.78
N ARG A 44 -0.90 -26.08 -6.86
CA ARG A 44 -1.40 -24.88 -7.55
C ARG A 44 -2.38 -24.09 -6.67
N SER A 45 -3.16 -24.80 -5.86
CA SER A 45 -4.15 -24.22 -4.94
C SER A 45 -3.56 -23.62 -3.66
N VAL A 46 -2.23 -23.57 -3.51
CA VAL A 46 -1.55 -22.97 -2.34
C VAL A 46 -1.92 -21.49 -2.18
N GLY A 47 -2.45 -20.83 -3.23
CA GLY A 47 -3.19 -19.57 -3.13
C GLY A 47 -2.30 -18.32 -3.18
N TYR A 48 -1.27 -18.34 -4.02
CA TYR A 48 -0.51 -17.15 -4.38
C TYR A 48 -1.40 -16.16 -5.14
N SER A 49 -1.31 -14.87 -4.82
CA SER A 49 -1.82 -13.84 -5.73
C SER A 49 -0.87 -13.68 -6.91
N PHE A 50 -1.39 -13.21 -8.04
CA PHE A 50 -0.59 -12.90 -9.23
C PHE A 50 0.60 -11.99 -8.91
N GLN A 51 0.36 -10.92 -8.15
CA GLN A 51 1.42 -9.97 -7.77
C GLN A 51 2.48 -10.60 -6.87
N ALA A 52 2.07 -11.43 -5.90
CA ALA A 52 3.01 -12.13 -5.03
C ALA A 52 3.86 -13.13 -5.82
N ALA A 53 3.26 -13.79 -6.82
CA ALA A 53 3.98 -14.76 -7.63
C ALA A 53 5.05 -14.12 -8.52
N ILE A 54 4.73 -13.01 -9.17
CA ILE A 54 5.71 -12.23 -9.92
C ILE A 54 6.77 -11.62 -8.99
N ALA A 55 6.38 -11.12 -7.82
CA ALA A 55 7.34 -10.58 -6.85
C ALA A 55 8.35 -11.64 -6.37
N ASP A 56 7.94 -12.91 -6.23
CA ASP A 56 8.86 -14.01 -5.93
C ASP A 56 9.83 -14.31 -7.10
N LEU A 57 9.42 -14.12 -8.36
CA LEU A 57 10.35 -14.21 -9.50
C LEU A 57 11.35 -13.04 -9.51
N VAL A 58 10.88 -11.82 -9.26
CA VAL A 58 11.74 -10.64 -9.14
C VAL A 58 12.73 -10.78 -7.98
N ASP A 59 12.32 -11.35 -6.84
CA ASP A 59 13.22 -11.67 -5.73
C ASP A 59 14.37 -12.58 -6.19
N ASN A 60 14.07 -13.61 -7.00
CA ASN A 60 15.08 -14.52 -7.53
C ASN A 60 16.03 -13.81 -8.49
N SER A 61 15.51 -12.92 -9.36
CA SER A 61 16.35 -12.11 -10.25
C SER A 61 17.29 -11.19 -9.45
N ILE A 62 16.81 -10.55 -8.38
CA ILE A 62 17.66 -9.74 -7.49
C ILE A 62 18.72 -10.60 -6.80
N SER A 63 18.36 -11.78 -6.30
CA SER A 63 19.32 -12.74 -5.71
C SER A 63 20.35 -13.26 -6.72
N ALA A 64 20.03 -13.22 -8.02
CA ALA A 64 20.94 -13.54 -9.12
C ALA A 64 21.72 -12.31 -9.64
N ASP A 65 21.76 -11.23 -8.86
CA ASP A 65 22.44 -9.97 -9.15
C ASP A 65 21.93 -9.23 -10.40
N ALA A 66 20.69 -9.49 -10.84
CA ALA A 66 20.08 -8.74 -11.93
C ALA A 66 19.98 -7.24 -11.63
N ARG A 67 20.10 -6.44 -12.69
CA ARG A 67 19.86 -4.99 -12.69
C ARG A 67 18.70 -4.59 -13.60
N ARG A 68 18.26 -5.49 -14.49
CA ARG A 68 17.09 -5.31 -15.33
C ARG A 68 16.21 -6.55 -15.28
N VAL A 69 14.93 -6.34 -14.98
CA VAL A 69 13.88 -7.36 -15.06
C VAL A 69 12.77 -6.86 -15.97
N GLU A 70 12.48 -7.61 -17.02
CA GLU A 70 11.45 -7.31 -18.01
C GLU A 70 10.30 -8.31 -17.87
N ILE A 71 9.11 -7.80 -17.57
CA ILE A 71 7.90 -8.60 -17.45
C ILE A 71 7.04 -8.31 -18.67
N THR A 72 6.74 -9.34 -19.47
CA THR A 72 5.94 -9.18 -20.70
C THR A 72 4.77 -10.15 -20.68
N GLY A 73 3.55 -9.62 -20.71
CA GLY A 73 2.34 -10.40 -20.96
C GLY A 73 1.88 -10.23 -22.40
N ASP A 74 1.36 -11.30 -22.99
CA ASP A 74 0.83 -11.30 -24.35
C ASP A 74 -0.39 -10.36 -24.48
N PRO A 75 -0.31 -9.28 -25.28
CA PRO A 75 -1.40 -8.33 -25.42
C PRO A 75 -2.50 -8.79 -26.40
N ILE A 76 -2.27 -9.86 -27.16
CA ILE A 76 -3.19 -10.32 -28.22
C ILE A 76 -4.03 -11.48 -27.71
N ASP A 77 -3.40 -12.64 -27.51
CA ASP A 77 -4.10 -13.87 -27.17
C ASP A 77 -4.06 -14.18 -25.67
N SER A 78 -3.33 -13.37 -24.89
CA SER A 78 -3.04 -13.64 -23.48
C SER A 78 -2.44 -15.04 -23.24
N SER A 79 -1.71 -15.56 -24.23
CA SER A 79 -1.23 -16.94 -24.26
C SER A 79 -0.01 -17.18 -23.36
N PHE A 80 0.71 -16.12 -23.02
CA PHE A 80 1.91 -16.21 -22.18
C PHE A 80 2.12 -15.01 -21.28
N LEU A 81 2.94 -15.23 -20.26
CA LEU A 81 3.64 -14.21 -19.50
C LEU A 81 5.11 -14.60 -19.35
N THR A 82 6.01 -13.64 -19.47
CA THR A 82 7.45 -13.87 -19.32
C THR A 82 8.06 -12.94 -18.28
N VAL A 83 9.10 -13.43 -17.61
CA VAL A 83 10.01 -12.64 -16.78
C VAL A 83 11.43 -12.90 -17.28
N LEU A 84 12.06 -11.87 -17.83
CA LEU A 84 13.42 -11.91 -18.36
C LEU A 84 14.34 -11.05 -17.49
N ASP A 85 15.40 -11.64 -16.94
CA ASP A 85 16.42 -10.92 -16.19
C ASP A 85 17.81 -10.98 -16.84
N ASP A 86 18.68 -10.06 -16.43
CA ASP A 86 20.10 -9.99 -16.79
C ASP A 86 21.03 -10.52 -15.67
N GLY A 87 20.54 -11.39 -14.81
CA GLY A 87 21.33 -11.99 -13.74
C GLY A 87 22.41 -12.95 -14.25
N VAL A 88 23.11 -13.59 -13.32
CA VAL A 88 24.24 -14.50 -13.64
C VAL A 88 23.83 -15.81 -14.34
N GLY A 89 22.52 -16.11 -14.39
CA GLY A 89 21.97 -17.37 -14.91
C GLY A 89 22.32 -18.59 -14.05
N MET A 90 21.99 -19.78 -14.57
CA MET A 90 22.21 -21.06 -13.90
C MET A 90 22.94 -22.04 -14.83
N SER A 91 23.79 -22.90 -14.26
CA SER A 91 24.31 -24.09 -14.93
C SER A 91 23.18 -25.13 -15.11
N PRO A 92 23.38 -26.18 -15.93
CA PRO A 92 22.38 -27.24 -16.08
C PRO A 92 21.94 -27.87 -14.76
N ASP A 93 22.87 -28.11 -13.83
CA ASP A 93 22.59 -28.74 -12.54
C ASP A 93 21.92 -27.80 -11.55
N GLU A 94 22.31 -26.51 -11.56
CA GLU A 94 21.64 -25.45 -10.80
C GLU A 94 20.17 -25.31 -11.26
N ALA A 95 19.93 -25.31 -12.57
CA ALA A 95 18.59 -25.20 -13.16
C ALA A 95 17.70 -26.41 -12.82
N ARG A 96 18.25 -27.64 -12.89
CA ARG A 96 17.52 -28.86 -12.47
C ARG A 96 17.16 -28.81 -10.99
N THR A 97 18.10 -28.39 -10.14
CA THR A 97 17.89 -28.29 -8.69
C THR A 97 16.87 -27.19 -8.35
N ALA A 98 16.88 -26.07 -9.09
CA ALA A 98 15.91 -24.99 -8.94
C ALA A 98 14.46 -25.45 -9.24
N LEU A 99 14.29 -26.31 -10.26
CA LEU A 99 12.99 -26.87 -10.65
C LEU A 99 12.59 -28.12 -9.88
N GLN A 100 13.46 -28.69 -9.05
CA GLN A 100 13.10 -29.79 -8.17
C GLN A 100 12.23 -29.29 -7.00
N LEU A 101 11.04 -29.89 -6.80
CA LEU A 101 10.04 -29.43 -5.83
C LEU A 101 10.55 -29.31 -4.37
N ALA A 102 11.57 -30.08 -3.98
CA ALA A 102 12.16 -30.06 -2.63
C ALA A 102 13.70 -29.89 -2.61
N GLY A 103 14.33 -29.51 -3.73
CA GLY A 103 15.79 -29.55 -3.88
C GLY A 103 16.56 -28.59 -2.96
N SER A 104 15.99 -27.44 -2.63
CA SER A 104 16.71 -26.31 -2.01
C SER A 104 16.47 -26.14 -0.50
N ALA A 105 15.71 -27.05 0.14
CA ALA A 105 15.27 -26.87 1.52
C ALA A 105 16.37 -27.11 2.58
N ARG A 106 17.55 -27.67 2.24
CA ARG A 106 18.45 -28.21 3.28
C ARG A 106 19.96 -27.94 3.17
N THR A 107 20.53 -27.35 2.12
CA THR A 107 21.98 -27.54 1.86
C THR A 107 22.87 -26.31 1.70
N THR A 108 22.41 -25.07 1.86
CA THR A 108 23.34 -23.91 1.81
C THR A 108 23.14 -22.93 2.96
N THR A 109 24.23 -22.58 3.63
CA THR A 109 24.34 -21.39 4.48
C THR A 109 23.96 -20.17 3.64
N ARG A 110 22.79 -19.59 3.92
CA ARG A 110 22.22 -18.51 3.11
C ARG A 110 22.95 -17.20 3.38
N ALA A 111 23.22 -16.43 2.32
CA ALA A 111 23.79 -15.10 2.45
C ALA A 111 22.83 -14.17 3.20
N GLY A 112 23.38 -13.20 3.96
CA GLY A 112 22.61 -12.20 4.70
C GLY A 112 21.63 -11.40 3.82
N SER A 113 21.92 -11.27 2.53
CA SER A 113 21.14 -10.54 1.53
C SER A 113 20.02 -11.35 0.85
N ASP A 114 19.91 -12.65 1.11
CA ASP A 114 18.93 -13.50 0.42
C ASP A 114 17.48 -13.06 0.73
N LEU A 115 16.69 -12.88 -0.33
CA LEU A 115 15.27 -12.52 -0.28
C LEU A 115 14.35 -13.74 -0.23
N GLY A 116 14.87 -14.95 -0.49
CA GLY A 116 14.18 -16.22 -0.38
C GLY A 116 14.20 -16.80 1.05
N ARG A 117 13.25 -17.70 1.37
CA ARG A 117 13.27 -18.50 2.63
C ARG A 117 13.00 -19.97 2.41
N PHE A 118 12.09 -20.33 1.50
CA PHE A 118 11.65 -21.71 1.36
C PHE A 118 12.31 -22.44 0.19
N GLY A 119 13.00 -21.71 -0.71
CA GLY A 119 13.51 -22.29 -1.97
C GLY A 119 12.39 -22.77 -2.89
N LEU A 120 11.14 -22.40 -2.60
CA LEU A 120 9.95 -22.84 -3.32
C LEU A 120 9.46 -21.82 -4.36
N GLY A 121 9.82 -20.54 -4.21
CA GLY A 121 9.23 -19.42 -4.94
C GLY A 121 9.14 -19.64 -6.45
N LEU A 122 10.23 -20.04 -7.13
CA LEU A 122 10.22 -20.25 -8.58
C LEU A 122 9.12 -21.21 -9.04
N LYS A 123 9.05 -22.42 -8.48
CA LYS A 123 8.10 -23.46 -8.94
C LYS A 123 6.70 -23.27 -8.38
N THR A 124 6.56 -23.03 -7.08
CA THR A 124 5.23 -22.93 -6.46
C THR A 124 4.50 -21.67 -6.89
N ALA A 125 5.23 -20.55 -7.03
CA ALA A 125 4.60 -19.33 -7.51
C ALA A 125 4.22 -19.45 -8.99
N SER A 126 5.11 -19.99 -9.84
CA SER A 126 4.82 -20.16 -11.26
C SER A 126 3.67 -21.13 -11.54
N LEU A 127 3.72 -22.34 -10.96
CA LEU A 127 2.70 -23.37 -11.20
C LEU A 127 1.34 -23.02 -10.59
N SER A 128 1.30 -22.07 -9.65
CA SER A 128 0.03 -21.50 -9.15
C SER A 128 -0.67 -20.58 -10.16
N GLN A 129 0.04 -20.04 -11.14
CA GLN A 129 -0.49 -19.11 -12.15
C GLN A 129 -0.59 -19.73 -13.55
N ALA A 130 0.17 -20.80 -13.82
CA ALA A 130 0.32 -21.41 -15.13
C ALA A 130 0.34 -22.94 -15.04
N ARG A 131 -0.16 -23.64 -16.06
CA ARG A 131 0.01 -25.12 -16.15
C ARG A 131 1.35 -25.51 -16.76
N ARG A 132 1.97 -24.61 -17.54
CA ARG A 132 3.28 -24.82 -18.16
C ARG A 132 4.27 -23.73 -17.74
N LEU A 133 5.36 -24.16 -17.13
CA LEU A 133 6.50 -23.34 -16.69
C LEU A 133 7.73 -23.77 -17.48
N THR A 134 8.30 -22.86 -18.27
CA THR A 134 9.61 -23.06 -18.90
C THR A 134 10.63 -22.12 -18.28
N VAL A 135 11.82 -22.62 -17.98
CA VAL A 135 12.98 -21.83 -17.58
C VAL A 135 14.07 -22.01 -18.62
N LEU A 136 14.40 -20.92 -19.30
CA LEU A 136 15.52 -20.81 -20.22
C LEU A 136 16.59 -19.95 -19.56
N THR A 137 17.79 -20.49 -19.33
CA THR A 137 18.84 -19.81 -18.57
C THR A 137 20.19 -20.01 -19.24
N ARG A 138 21.06 -19.00 -19.11
CA ARG A 138 22.38 -19.01 -19.73
C ARG A 138 23.44 -18.58 -18.74
N LYS A 139 24.47 -19.42 -18.59
CA LYS A 139 25.64 -19.16 -17.74
C LYS A 139 26.89 -19.64 -18.45
N ASN A 140 27.91 -18.79 -18.52
CA ASN A 140 29.19 -19.10 -19.18
C ASN A 140 29.05 -19.63 -20.63
N GLY A 141 28.07 -19.10 -21.38
CA GLY A 141 27.81 -19.48 -22.77
C GLY A 141 26.98 -20.76 -22.95
N GLU A 142 26.74 -21.54 -21.89
CA GLU A 142 25.88 -22.72 -21.94
C GLU A 142 24.42 -22.30 -21.73
N THR A 143 23.52 -22.76 -22.61
CA THR A 143 22.08 -22.48 -22.54
C THR A 143 21.36 -23.75 -22.10
N THR A 144 20.57 -23.64 -21.03
CA THR A 144 19.73 -24.73 -20.50
C THR A 144 18.27 -24.33 -20.58
N ALA A 145 17.44 -25.21 -21.12
CA ALA A 145 15.99 -25.01 -21.23
C ALA A 145 15.25 -26.20 -20.62
N LEU A 146 14.51 -25.94 -19.54
CA LEU A 146 13.80 -26.96 -18.77
C LEU A 146 12.34 -26.56 -18.60
N GLN A 147 11.43 -27.51 -18.74
CA GLN A 147 9.99 -27.25 -18.68
C GLN A 147 9.26 -28.23 -17.76
N TRP A 148 8.44 -27.66 -16.88
CA TRP A 148 7.36 -28.35 -16.17
C TRP A 148 6.06 -28.15 -16.93
N ASP A 149 5.41 -29.25 -17.28
CA ASP A 149 4.06 -29.28 -17.84
C ASP A 149 3.21 -30.20 -16.97
N ILE A 150 2.23 -29.61 -16.27
CA ILE A 150 1.39 -30.35 -15.32
C ILE A 150 0.55 -31.41 -16.05
N ASP A 151 0.04 -31.10 -17.24
CA ASP A 151 -0.79 -32.02 -18.02
C ASP A 151 0.03 -33.22 -18.51
N HIS A 152 1.29 -32.98 -18.91
CA HIS A 152 2.21 -34.05 -19.25
C HIS A 152 2.44 -35.00 -18.07
N VAL A 153 2.68 -34.45 -16.87
CA VAL A 153 2.98 -35.25 -15.67
C VAL A 153 1.76 -36.05 -15.22
N LEU A 154 0.57 -35.44 -15.25
CA LEU A 154 -0.67 -36.13 -14.93
C LEU A 154 -0.97 -37.25 -15.94
N THR A 155 -0.76 -37.00 -17.23
CA THR A 155 -1.02 -37.97 -18.30
C THR A 155 -0.06 -39.15 -18.25
N THR A 156 1.23 -38.89 -17.99
CA THR A 156 2.27 -39.94 -17.95
C THR A 156 2.29 -40.67 -16.61
N GLY A 157 1.74 -40.09 -15.54
CA GLY A 157 1.86 -40.60 -14.18
C GLY A 157 3.30 -40.56 -13.65
N GLN A 158 4.18 -39.80 -14.29
CA GLN A 158 5.60 -39.72 -13.95
C GLN A 158 6.01 -38.27 -13.67
N TRP A 159 6.81 -38.10 -12.63
CA TRP A 159 7.46 -36.84 -12.30
C TRP A 159 8.60 -36.54 -13.31
N SER A 160 8.24 -36.12 -14.52
CA SER A 160 9.17 -35.83 -15.61
C SER A 160 9.30 -34.33 -15.88
N LEU A 161 10.54 -33.89 -16.06
CA LEU A 161 10.89 -32.54 -16.49
C LEU A 161 11.37 -32.62 -17.94
N SER A 162 10.77 -31.84 -18.84
CA SER A 162 11.18 -31.82 -20.24
C SER A 162 12.45 -30.99 -20.42
N ILE A 163 13.42 -31.53 -21.16
CA ILE A 163 14.64 -30.82 -21.57
C ILE A 163 14.41 -30.39 -23.02
N LEU A 164 14.35 -29.07 -23.25
CA LEU A 164 14.03 -28.54 -24.58
C LEU A 164 15.31 -28.37 -25.41
N GLY A 165 15.27 -28.82 -26.65
CA GLY A 165 16.29 -28.57 -27.66
C GLY A 165 16.22 -27.16 -28.24
N GLU A 166 17.21 -26.80 -29.05
CA GLU A 166 17.35 -25.45 -29.62
C GLU A 166 16.16 -24.99 -30.46
N SER A 167 15.64 -25.87 -31.33
CA SER A 167 14.45 -25.55 -32.11
C SER A 167 13.21 -25.28 -31.24
N GLU A 168 13.10 -25.95 -30.10
CA GLU A 168 11.95 -25.85 -29.21
C GLU A 168 12.04 -24.58 -28.35
N TYR A 169 13.20 -24.32 -27.73
CA TYR A 169 13.34 -23.12 -26.91
C TYR A 169 13.43 -21.83 -27.73
N ALA A 170 13.91 -21.87 -28.97
CA ALA A 170 13.94 -20.70 -29.87
C ALA A 170 12.52 -20.25 -30.27
N ALA A 171 11.54 -21.15 -30.22
CA ALA A 171 10.14 -20.84 -30.49
C ALA A 171 9.40 -20.26 -29.27
N LEU A 172 10.02 -20.20 -28.09
CA LEU A 172 9.38 -19.65 -26.90
C LEU A 172 9.18 -18.13 -27.04
N PRO A 173 8.10 -17.58 -26.47
CA PRO A 173 7.92 -16.13 -26.39
C PRO A 173 9.13 -15.45 -25.75
N ARG A 174 9.61 -14.38 -26.37
CA ARG A 174 10.77 -13.58 -25.93
C ARG A 174 12.11 -14.33 -25.90
N ALA A 175 12.19 -15.54 -26.49
CA ALA A 175 13.46 -16.24 -26.65
C ALA A 175 14.45 -15.44 -27.51
N ASP A 176 13.96 -14.75 -28.54
CA ASP A 176 14.74 -13.83 -29.38
C ASP A 176 15.48 -12.78 -28.53
N ALA A 177 14.77 -12.12 -27.60
CA ALA A 177 15.36 -11.13 -26.71
C ALA A 177 16.36 -11.75 -25.74
N PHE A 178 16.07 -12.93 -25.20
CA PHE A 178 16.96 -13.66 -24.29
C PHE A 178 18.26 -14.10 -24.99
N LEU A 179 18.17 -14.66 -26.21
CA LEU A 179 19.30 -15.26 -26.91
C LEU A 179 20.36 -14.23 -27.33
N THR A 180 20.01 -12.94 -27.38
CA THR A 180 20.96 -11.84 -27.59
C THR A 180 21.85 -11.54 -26.37
N ARG A 181 21.54 -12.11 -25.20
CA ARG A 181 22.28 -11.87 -23.95
C ARG A 181 23.35 -12.93 -23.69
N ASN A 182 24.41 -12.52 -22.98
CA ASN A 182 25.50 -13.43 -22.58
C ASN A 182 25.18 -14.26 -21.34
N ALA A 183 24.29 -13.76 -20.48
CA ALA A 183 23.80 -14.41 -19.27
C ALA A 183 22.40 -13.90 -18.93
N GLY A 184 21.71 -14.64 -18.05
CA GLY A 184 20.39 -14.28 -17.55
C GLY A 184 19.45 -15.47 -17.46
N THR A 185 18.22 -15.19 -17.08
CA THR A 185 17.14 -16.18 -17.03
C THR A 185 15.86 -15.61 -17.64
N LEU A 186 15.22 -16.41 -18.51
CA LEU A 186 13.88 -16.21 -19.03
C LEU A 186 12.97 -17.27 -18.41
N VAL A 187 11.99 -16.82 -17.63
CA VAL A 187 10.89 -17.64 -17.14
C VAL A 187 9.68 -17.40 -18.04
N VAL A 188 9.10 -18.46 -18.58
CA VAL A 188 7.92 -18.41 -19.46
C VAL A 188 6.77 -19.18 -18.80
N TRP A 189 5.66 -18.50 -18.63
CA TRP A 189 4.39 -19.04 -18.16
C TRP A 189 3.43 -19.17 -19.34
N GLN A 190 2.81 -20.34 -19.50
CA GLN A 190 1.80 -20.61 -20.52
C GLN A 190 0.66 -21.45 -19.90
N GLU A 191 -0.48 -21.50 -20.58
CA GLU A 191 -1.71 -22.10 -20.04
C GLU A 191 -2.13 -21.41 -18.73
N LEU A 192 -2.48 -20.13 -18.83
CA LEU A 192 -2.72 -19.20 -17.72
C LEU A 192 -4.16 -19.29 -17.13
N ASP A 193 -4.67 -20.52 -17.03
CA ASP A 193 -6.04 -20.88 -16.64
C ASP A 193 -6.51 -20.17 -15.35
N TYR A 194 -5.72 -20.18 -14.27
CA TYR A 194 -6.07 -19.52 -13.01
C TYR A 194 -5.98 -18.00 -13.09
N MET A 195 -5.00 -17.47 -13.81
CA MET A 195 -4.74 -16.03 -13.87
C MET A 195 -5.84 -15.30 -14.65
N LEU A 196 -6.28 -15.91 -15.77
CA LEU A 196 -7.27 -15.37 -16.69
C LEU A 196 -8.69 -15.86 -16.38
N GLY A 197 -8.83 -17.06 -15.80
CA GLY A 197 -10.13 -17.71 -15.60
C GLY A 197 -10.85 -17.98 -16.93
N ALA A 198 -12.16 -18.27 -16.85
CA ALA A 198 -13.01 -18.38 -18.03
C ALA A 198 -13.47 -17.01 -18.58
N ALA A 199 -12.55 -16.04 -18.65
CA ALA A 199 -12.87 -14.68 -19.08
C ALA A 199 -13.21 -14.64 -20.58
N ALA A 200 -14.32 -13.98 -20.93
CA ALA A 200 -14.69 -13.76 -22.33
C ALA A 200 -13.72 -12.82 -23.07
N ARG A 201 -12.97 -11.99 -22.33
CA ARG A 201 -11.96 -11.05 -22.82
C ARG A 201 -10.66 -11.19 -22.04
N PRO A 202 -9.86 -12.25 -22.31
CA PRO A 202 -8.61 -12.49 -21.59
C PRO A 202 -7.60 -11.36 -21.72
N ASP A 203 -7.58 -10.67 -22.86
CA ASP A 203 -6.73 -9.51 -23.16
C ASP A 203 -6.94 -8.36 -22.17
N VAL A 204 -8.21 -8.07 -21.85
CA VAL A 204 -8.58 -7.02 -20.88
C VAL A 204 -8.14 -7.43 -19.48
N VAL A 205 -8.39 -8.69 -19.09
CA VAL A 205 -8.00 -9.20 -17.77
C VAL A 205 -6.47 -9.18 -17.60
N MET A 206 -5.72 -9.59 -18.62
CA MET A 206 -4.25 -9.49 -18.64
C MET A 206 -3.81 -8.04 -18.44
N ALA A 207 -4.38 -7.09 -19.20
CA ALA A 207 -4.03 -5.68 -19.10
C ALA A 207 -4.29 -5.10 -17.70
N GLU A 208 -5.44 -5.41 -17.10
CA GLU A 208 -5.78 -5.00 -15.73
C GLU A 208 -4.80 -5.58 -14.70
N ARG A 209 -4.50 -6.89 -14.79
CA ARG A 209 -3.54 -7.58 -13.92
C ARG A 209 -2.15 -6.94 -14.01
N LEU A 210 -1.67 -6.66 -15.22
CA LEU A 210 -0.36 -6.02 -15.44
C LEU A 210 -0.33 -4.58 -14.92
N GLN A 211 -1.43 -3.85 -15.04
CA GLN A 211 -1.53 -2.50 -14.49
C GLN A 211 -1.46 -2.50 -12.96
N ASP A 212 -2.20 -3.40 -12.29
CA ASP A 212 -2.13 -3.58 -10.84
C ASP A 212 -0.74 -4.04 -10.38
N LEU A 213 -0.11 -4.92 -11.17
CA LEU A 213 1.24 -5.41 -10.91
C LEU A 213 2.26 -4.27 -10.87
N ARG A 214 2.18 -3.30 -11.80
CA ARG A 214 3.07 -2.12 -11.79
C ARG A 214 2.96 -1.37 -10.47
N GLY A 215 1.76 -1.11 -9.98
CA GLY A 215 1.53 -0.45 -8.69
C GLY A 215 2.11 -1.25 -7.51
N HIS A 216 1.93 -2.57 -7.53
CA HIS A 216 2.50 -3.46 -6.52
C HIS A 216 4.03 -3.43 -6.54
N LEU A 217 4.66 -3.64 -7.69
CA LEU A 217 6.12 -3.65 -7.83
C LEU A 217 6.75 -2.31 -7.44
N SER A 218 6.09 -1.19 -7.82
CA SER A 218 6.51 0.17 -7.48
C SER A 218 6.69 0.35 -5.97
N LEU A 219 5.77 -0.21 -5.17
CA LEU A 219 5.80 -0.13 -3.71
C LEU A 219 6.68 -1.22 -3.09
N THR A 220 6.58 -2.46 -3.56
CA THR A 220 7.27 -3.62 -2.98
C THR A 220 8.78 -3.51 -3.09
N PHE A 221 9.25 -3.05 -4.25
CA PHE A 221 10.68 -2.92 -4.58
C PHE A 221 11.16 -1.47 -4.60
N HIS A 222 10.42 -0.52 -4.03
CA HIS A 222 10.72 0.93 -4.11
C HIS A 222 12.17 1.27 -3.70
N ARG A 223 12.69 0.56 -2.68
CA ARG A 223 14.07 0.75 -2.19
C ARG A 223 15.14 0.15 -3.10
N PHE A 224 14.79 -0.74 -4.03
CA PHE A 224 15.72 -1.25 -5.05
C PHE A 224 15.65 -0.41 -6.33
N LEU A 225 14.46 0.08 -6.65
CA LEU A 225 14.19 0.96 -7.80
C LEU A 225 14.77 2.37 -7.60
N ASP A 226 14.89 2.82 -6.34
CA ASP A 226 15.52 4.08 -5.96
C ASP A 226 16.36 3.87 -4.70
N ASP A 227 17.57 3.34 -4.89
CA ASP A 227 18.53 3.05 -3.81
C ASP A 227 19.58 4.16 -3.59
N GLY A 228 19.46 5.27 -4.33
CA GLY A 228 20.42 6.38 -4.31
C GLY A 228 21.74 6.10 -5.06
N THR A 229 21.88 4.93 -5.70
CA THR A 229 23.06 4.61 -6.52
C THR A 229 22.89 5.11 -7.94
N ARG A 230 23.98 5.06 -8.72
CA ARG A 230 23.97 5.45 -10.15
C ARG A 230 23.29 4.43 -11.05
N ASN A 231 23.10 3.19 -10.58
CA ASN A 231 22.56 2.10 -11.38
C ASN A 231 21.62 1.22 -10.54
N PRO A 232 20.44 1.75 -10.16
CA PRO A 232 19.45 1.00 -9.41
C PRO A 232 18.86 -0.14 -10.24
N LEU A 233 18.07 -1.00 -9.59
CA LEU A 233 17.27 -2.01 -10.29
C LEU A 233 16.26 -1.32 -11.21
N VAL A 234 16.13 -1.82 -12.45
CA VAL A 234 15.09 -1.41 -13.39
C VAL A 234 14.13 -2.57 -13.59
N ILE A 235 12.86 -2.35 -13.31
CA ILE A 235 11.79 -3.29 -13.63
C ILE A 235 10.89 -2.64 -14.67
N SER A 236 10.54 -3.36 -15.73
CA SER A 236 9.56 -2.91 -16.73
C SER A 236 8.43 -3.92 -16.88
N VAL A 237 7.23 -3.42 -17.18
CA VAL A 237 6.05 -4.24 -17.50
C VAL A 237 5.53 -3.80 -18.86
N ASN A 238 5.52 -4.72 -19.84
CA ASN A 238 5.21 -4.43 -21.25
C ASN A 238 5.97 -3.21 -21.79
N GLY A 239 7.26 -3.12 -21.46
CA GLY A 239 8.15 -2.04 -21.90
C GLY A 239 8.00 -0.72 -21.15
N ILE A 240 7.10 -0.61 -20.18
CA ILE A 240 6.94 0.59 -19.36
C ILE A 240 7.67 0.40 -18.01
N ASP A 241 8.65 1.26 -17.74
CA ASP A 241 9.41 1.24 -16.49
C ASP A 241 8.49 1.46 -15.27
N VAL A 242 8.78 0.71 -14.21
CA VAL A 242 8.09 0.76 -12.92
C VAL A 242 8.80 1.79 -12.02
N PRO A 243 8.17 2.93 -11.69
CA PRO A 243 8.80 3.93 -10.84
C PRO A 243 8.82 3.49 -9.37
N ALA A 244 9.83 3.92 -8.61
CA ALA A 244 9.82 3.77 -7.16
C ALA A 244 8.66 4.56 -6.53
N LEU A 245 7.89 3.92 -5.65
CA LEU A 245 6.86 4.56 -4.85
C LEU A 245 7.27 4.59 -3.37
N ASP A 246 7.88 5.71 -2.95
CA ASP A 246 8.22 5.92 -1.54
C ASP A 246 6.95 6.20 -0.70
N PRO A 247 6.53 5.30 0.20
CA PRO A 247 5.33 5.47 1.02
C PRO A 247 5.51 6.47 2.18
N PHE A 248 6.74 6.94 2.42
CA PHE A 248 7.10 7.83 3.51
C PHE A 248 7.18 9.30 3.10
N LEU A 249 7.13 9.60 1.79
CA LEU A 249 7.39 10.94 1.25
C LEU A 249 8.67 11.56 1.84
N SER A 250 9.73 10.77 1.94
CA SER A 250 11.02 11.16 2.54
C SER A 250 11.66 12.37 1.85
N ARG A 251 11.40 12.55 0.56
CA ARG A 251 11.88 13.71 -0.22
C ARG A 251 11.04 14.97 -0.02
N ASN A 252 9.86 14.88 0.60
CA ASN A 252 9.02 16.04 0.87
C ASN A 252 9.52 16.75 2.15
N PRO A 253 9.91 18.04 2.09
CA PRO A 253 10.48 18.75 3.23
C PRO A 253 9.50 19.00 4.38
N ARG A 254 8.19 18.73 4.17
CA ARG A 254 7.15 18.84 5.18
C ARG A 254 6.81 17.49 5.84
N THR A 255 7.45 16.40 5.42
CA THR A 255 7.42 15.12 6.14
C THR A 255 8.22 15.23 7.42
N GLN A 256 7.67 14.74 8.53
CA GLN A 256 8.38 14.70 9.81
C GLN A 256 8.87 13.28 10.08
N GLU A 257 10.16 13.14 10.37
CA GLU A 257 10.81 11.85 10.64
C GLU A 257 11.22 11.77 12.11
N SER A 258 11.06 10.60 12.73
CA SER A 258 11.69 10.30 14.02
C SER A 258 13.15 9.87 13.82
N TYR A 259 13.89 9.77 14.93
CA TYR A 259 15.15 9.03 14.93
C TYR A 259 14.89 7.54 14.64
N ARG A 260 15.92 6.86 14.13
CA ARG A 260 15.93 5.40 14.05
C ARG A 260 16.16 4.83 15.44
N GLU A 261 15.23 3.99 15.88
CA GLU A 261 15.27 3.38 17.19
C GLU A 261 15.57 1.88 17.04
N PRO A 262 16.61 1.37 17.74
CA PRO A 262 16.86 -0.05 17.78
C PRO A 262 15.91 -0.72 18.77
N LEU A 263 15.42 -1.90 18.40
CA LEU A 263 14.69 -2.80 19.28
C LEU A 263 15.35 -4.17 19.21
N THR A 264 15.71 -4.73 20.36
CA THR A 264 16.30 -6.07 20.44
C THR A 264 15.21 -7.08 20.75
N ILE A 265 15.09 -8.11 19.90
CA ILE A 265 14.19 -9.24 20.08
C ILE A 265 15.04 -10.51 19.98
N GLU A 266 15.08 -11.31 21.05
CA GLU A 266 15.88 -12.55 21.11
C GLU A 266 17.35 -12.36 20.70
N GLY A 267 17.97 -11.27 21.15
CA GLY A 267 19.36 -10.94 20.84
C GLY A 267 19.60 -10.39 19.43
N GLN A 268 18.59 -10.36 18.56
CA GLN A 268 18.67 -9.77 17.23
C GLN A 268 18.19 -8.32 17.25
N ARG A 269 18.91 -7.44 16.57
CA ARG A 269 18.57 -6.02 16.46
C ARG A 269 17.65 -5.80 15.25
N ILE A 270 16.50 -5.20 15.50
CA ILE A 270 15.61 -4.63 14.48
C ILE A 270 15.63 -3.11 14.61
N GLU A 271 15.34 -2.40 13.52
CA GLU A 271 15.29 -0.94 13.53
C GLU A 271 13.91 -0.46 13.10
N PHE A 272 13.42 0.61 13.72
CA PHE A 272 12.20 1.25 13.27
C PHE A 272 12.34 2.77 13.21
N GLN A 273 11.51 3.38 12.36
CA GLN A 273 11.44 4.83 12.17
C GLN A 273 10.02 5.25 11.84
N ALA A 274 9.50 6.24 12.56
CA ALA A 274 8.17 6.78 12.34
C ALA A 274 8.24 8.02 11.43
N TYR A 275 7.27 8.11 10.53
CA TYR A 275 7.07 9.21 9.60
C TYR A 275 5.66 9.78 9.79
N THR A 276 5.56 11.10 9.80
CA THR A 276 4.28 11.81 9.72
C THR A 276 4.25 12.57 8.40
N LEU A 277 3.41 12.07 7.48
CA LEU A 277 3.21 12.67 6.16
C LEU A 277 2.61 14.09 6.28
N PRO A 278 2.88 14.98 5.31
CA PRO A 278 2.35 16.34 5.31
C PRO A 278 0.82 16.41 5.13
N HIS A 279 0.24 17.55 5.50
CA HIS A 279 -1.14 17.89 5.14
C HIS A 279 -1.31 18.05 3.62
N ALA A 280 -2.53 17.86 3.10
CA ALA A 280 -2.83 17.95 1.67
C ALA A 280 -2.40 19.29 1.02
N SER A 281 -2.45 20.39 1.78
CA SER A 281 -2.01 21.72 1.33
C SER A 281 -0.49 21.83 1.11
N ALA A 282 0.31 20.91 1.66
CA ALA A 282 1.75 20.85 1.49
C ALA A 282 2.19 19.79 0.45
N LEU A 283 1.24 19.19 -0.27
CA LEU A 283 1.50 18.28 -1.37
C LEU A 283 1.59 19.05 -2.70
N SER A 284 2.64 18.75 -3.48
CA SER A 284 2.75 19.16 -4.88
C SER A 284 1.62 18.56 -5.73
N LYS A 285 1.44 19.10 -6.95
CA LYS A 285 0.43 18.58 -7.88
C LYS A 285 0.66 17.08 -8.19
N LYS A 286 1.91 16.71 -8.48
CA LYS A 286 2.30 15.31 -8.76
C LYS A 286 2.05 14.39 -7.57
N GLU A 287 2.32 14.84 -6.34
CA GLU A 287 2.02 14.05 -5.14
C GLU A 287 0.51 13.86 -4.95
N ARG A 288 -0.31 14.90 -5.19
CA ARG A 288 -1.78 14.79 -5.07
C ARG A 288 -2.41 13.78 -6.03
N GLU A 289 -1.78 13.54 -7.17
CA GLU A 289 -2.21 12.56 -8.17
C GLU A 289 -1.81 11.11 -7.81
N ARG A 290 -1.01 10.90 -6.76
CA ARG A 290 -0.60 9.56 -6.34
C ARG A 290 -1.77 8.78 -5.72
N TRP A 291 -1.95 7.54 -6.18
CA TRP A 291 -2.99 6.62 -5.72
C TRP A 291 -2.89 6.22 -4.24
N ASP A 292 -1.70 6.35 -3.62
CA ASP A 292 -1.46 6.01 -2.22
C ASP A 292 -1.73 7.17 -1.24
N LEU A 293 -1.97 8.38 -1.76
CA LEU A 293 -2.28 9.59 -1.01
C LEU A 293 -3.77 9.97 -1.10
N GLY A 294 -4.17 11.06 -0.44
CA GLY A 294 -5.57 11.52 -0.39
C GLY A 294 -6.51 10.55 0.34
N ALA A 295 -7.63 10.18 -0.29
CA ALA A 295 -8.62 9.26 0.27
C ALA A 295 -8.01 7.88 0.61
N GLY A 296 -6.97 7.48 -0.12
CA GLY A 296 -6.27 6.23 0.09
C GLY A 296 -5.35 6.18 1.32
N MET A 297 -5.07 7.31 1.98
CA MET A 297 -4.11 7.35 3.08
C MET A 297 -4.55 6.57 4.30
N ARG A 298 -5.87 6.49 4.54
CA ARG A 298 -6.43 5.81 5.72
C ARG A 298 -6.11 4.32 5.72
N GLU A 299 -6.22 3.63 4.58
CA GLU A 299 -5.93 2.19 4.49
C GLU A 299 -4.44 1.87 4.42
N ARG A 300 -3.61 2.87 4.15
CA ARG A 300 -2.15 2.74 4.05
C ARG A 300 -1.41 3.23 5.28
N GLN A 301 -2.13 3.64 6.32
CA GLN A 301 -1.50 3.96 7.61
C GLN A 301 -0.98 2.70 8.31
N GLY A 302 0.05 2.86 9.11
CA GLY A 302 0.55 1.76 9.94
C GLY A 302 2.00 1.40 9.70
N PHE A 303 2.31 0.16 10.05
CA PHE A 303 3.63 -0.44 9.89
C PHE A 303 3.89 -0.81 8.44
N TYR A 304 5.16 -0.69 8.04
CA TYR A 304 5.75 -1.10 6.78
C TYR A 304 6.97 -1.95 7.13
N ILE A 305 6.81 -3.27 7.06
CA ILE A 305 7.81 -4.25 7.47
C ILE A 305 8.67 -4.62 6.27
N TYR A 306 9.96 -4.37 6.37
CA TYR A 306 10.96 -4.67 5.35
C TYR A 306 11.86 -5.80 5.82
N ARG A 307 12.09 -6.76 4.94
CA ARG A 307 13.12 -7.79 5.10
C ARG A 307 14.16 -7.58 4.02
N ASN A 308 15.41 -7.32 4.39
CA ASN A 308 16.49 -7.07 3.43
C ASN A 308 16.10 -6.05 2.34
N ARG A 309 15.51 -4.91 2.75
CA ARG A 309 14.99 -3.83 1.89
C ARG A 309 13.73 -4.15 1.07
N ARG A 310 13.30 -5.41 0.97
CA ARG A 310 12.04 -5.79 0.33
C ARG A 310 10.88 -5.55 1.27
N LEU A 311 9.84 -4.86 0.82
CA LEU A 311 8.61 -4.73 1.60
C LEU A 311 7.90 -6.09 1.65
N ILE A 312 7.58 -6.54 2.86
CA ILE A 312 6.87 -7.81 3.10
C ILE A 312 5.42 -7.54 3.46
N SER A 313 5.16 -6.54 4.29
CA SER A 313 3.81 -6.25 4.76
C SER A 313 3.63 -4.78 5.09
N TYR A 314 2.47 -4.21 4.80
CA TYR A 314 2.20 -2.79 5.05
C TYR A 314 0.74 -2.48 5.36
N GLY A 315 0.49 -1.26 5.87
CA GLY A 315 -0.86 -0.68 5.95
C GLY A 315 -1.71 -1.19 7.11
N HIS A 316 -1.12 -1.72 8.17
CA HIS A 316 -1.84 -2.20 9.34
C HIS A 316 -1.12 -1.86 10.65
N TRP A 317 -1.87 -1.94 11.75
CA TRP A 317 -1.37 -1.66 13.10
C TRP A 317 -1.21 -2.95 13.93
N PHE A 318 -1.43 -4.13 13.35
CA PHE A 318 -1.39 -5.41 14.08
C PHE A 318 -2.24 -5.46 15.36
N GLY A 319 -3.40 -4.77 15.35
CA GLY A 319 -4.27 -4.64 16.51
C GLY A 319 -3.79 -3.67 17.60
N LEU A 320 -2.68 -2.95 17.38
CA LEU A 320 -2.15 -1.96 18.34
C LEU A 320 -2.90 -0.63 18.29
N SER A 321 -3.54 -0.31 17.17
CA SER A 321 -4.38 0.88 16.98
C SER A 321 -5.45 0.62 15.93
N ARG A 322 -6.52 1.42 15.96
CA ARG A 322 -7.54 1.46 14.91
C ARG A 322 -7.07 2.33 13.73
N ARG A 323 -7.62 2.07 12.54
CA ARG A 323 -7.45 2.94 11.36
C ARG A 323 -8.40 4.12 11.47
N GLU A 324 -7.90 5.24 11.99
CA GLU A 324 -8.66 6.49 12.10
C GLU A 324 -8.27 7.47 11.00
N GLU A 325 -9.15 8.43 10.72
CA GLU A 325 -8.89 9.48 9.74
C GLU A 325 -7.80 10.45 10.23
N LEU A 326 -7.81 10.77 11.53
CA LEU A 326 -6.82 11.67 12.14
C LEU A 326 -5.41 11.06 12.23
N SER A 327 -5.29 9.74 12.07
CA SER A 327 -4.00 9.02 12.10
C SER A 327 -3.48 8.70 10.69
N LYS A 328 -4.16 9.12 9.62
CA LYS A 328 -3.86 8.72 8.23
C LYS A 328 -2.49 9.16 7.72
N GLN A 329 -1.84 10.14 8.35
CA GLN A 329 -0.47 10.56 8.02
C GLN A 329 0.61 9.67 8.65
N SER A 330 0.25 8.77 9.56
CA SER A 330 1.24 7.96 10.28
C SER A 330 1.75 6.81 9.41
N ARG A 331 3.07 6.67 9.31
CA ARG A 331 3.75 5.53 8.70
C ARG A 331 4.88 5.10 9.63
N VAL A 332 5.10 3.80 9.81
CA VAL A 332 6.21 3.29 10.62
C VAL A 332 6.99 2.28 9.81
N MET A 333 8.20 2.64 9.41
CA MET A 333 9.14 1.71 8.78
C MET A 333 9.72 0.79 9.85
N VAL A 334 9.82 -0.50 9.56
CA VAL A 334 10.49 -1.49 10.40
C VAL A 334 11.40 -2.34 9.51
N ASP A 335 12.69 -2.28 9.74
CA ASP A 335 13.69 -3.11 9.07
C ASP A 335 14.00 -4.34 9.94
N ILE A 336 13.79 -5.53 9.38
CA ILE A 336 14.09 -6.81 10.00
C ILE A 336 15.20 -7.56 9.22
N PRO A 337 16.20 -8.12 9.90
CA PRO A 337 17.17 -9.01 9.27
C PRO A 337 16.53 -10.37 8.96
N ASN A 338 17.14 -11.15 8.05
CA ASN A 338 16.69 -12.51 7.76
C ASN A 338 16.81 -13.47 8.96
N THR A 339 17.66 -13.16 9.95
CA THR A 339 17.86 -13.98 11.15
C THR A 339 16.63 -14.06 12.04
N VAL A 340 15.75 -13.04 12.02
CA VAL A 340 14.53 -13.02 12.83
C VAL A 340 13.29 -13.54 12.08
N ASP A 341 13.45 -14.02 10.85
CA ASP A 341 12.31 -14.50 10.06
C ASP A 341 11.49 -15.56 10.77
N HIS A 342 12.10 -16.42 11.58
CA HIS A 342 11.40 -17.47 12.31
C HIS A 342 10.51 -16.91 13.44
N LEU A 343 10.80 -15.71 13.93
CA LEU A 343 10.02 -15.00 14.97
C LEU A 343 8.80 -14.30 14.39
N TRP A 344 8.89 -13.91 13.12
CA TRP A 344 7.78 -13.37 12.37
C TRP A 344 7.08 -14.55 11.72
N GLN A 345 5.78 -14.75 11.98
CA GLN A 345 5.03 -15.82 11.30
C GLN A 345 4.77 -15.40 9.84
N LEU A 346 5.83 -15.42 9.03
CA LEU A 346 5.80 -15.13 7.61
C LEU A 346 5.22 -16.35 6.90
N ASP A 347 4.07 -16.16 6.27
CA ASP A 347 3.51 -17.18 5.40
C ASP A 347 4.40 -17.38 4.16
N ILE A 348 4.25 -18.53 3.50
CA ILE A 348 5.00 -18.87 2.26
C ILE A 348 4.83 -17.78 1.20
N LYS A 349 3.68 -17.11 1.19
CA LYS A 349 3.28 -16.04 0.27
C LYS A 349 3.88 -14.68 0.61
N LYS A 350 4.55 -14.54 1.76
CA LYS A 350 5.07 -13.28 2.30
C LYS A 350 3.98 -12.18 2.33
N SER A 351 2.72 -12.57 2.51
CA SER A 351 1.53 -11.71 2.44
C SER A 351 1.02 -11.33 3.83
N ARG A 352 1.29 -12.19 4.83
CA ARG A 352 0.93 -11.96 6.23
C ARG A 352 2.17 -12.13 7.09
N ALA A 353 2.49 -11.08 7.83
CA ALA A 353 3.57 -11.08 8.81
C ALA A 353 2.95 -10.85 10.18
N GLU A 354 2.94 -11.82 11.08
CA GLU A 354 2.54 -11.55 12.46
C GLU A 354 3.77 -11.19 13.31
N PRO A 355 3.79 -10.00 13.94
CA PRO A 355 4.91 -9.59 14.76
C PRO A 355 4.93 -10.38 16.08
N PRO A 356 6.13 -10.66 16.63
CA PRO A 356 6.27 -11.32 17.92
C PRO A 356 5.69 -10.47 19.07
N GLN A 357 5.37 -11.13 20.20
CA GLN A 357 4.77 -10.45 21.35
C GLN A 357 5.67 -9.35 21.95
N ALA A 358 6.99 -9.54 21.90
CA ALA A 358 7.97 -8.53 22.31
C ALA A 358 7.82 -7.23 21.50
N PHE A 359 7.68 -7.34 20.18
CA PHE A 359 7.41 -6.21 19.29
C PHE A 359 6.11 -5.50 19.68
N ARG A 360 5.00 -6.25 19.81
CA ARG A 360 3.71 -5.68 20.21
C ARG A 360 3.79 -4.94 21.55
N THR A 361 4.53 -5.48 22.51
CA THR A 361 4.66 -4.90 23.85
C THR A 361 5.47 -3.62 23.86
N HIS A 362 6.54 -3.55 23.07
CA HIS A 362 7.29 -2.32 22.88
C HIS A 362 6.40 -1.25 22.23
N PHE A 363 5.75 -1.57 21.10
CA PHE A 363 4.98 -0.57 20.36
C PHE A 363 3.77 -0.07 21.14
N ARG A 364 3.08 -0.88 21.95
CA ARG A 364 2.02 -0.37 22.85
C ARG A 364 2.45 0.82 23.70
N ARG A 365 3.73 0.96 24.05
CA ARG A 365 4.25 2.07 24.87
C ARG A 365 4.53 3.34 24.06
N VAL A 366 4.90 3.19 22.78
CA VAL A 366 5.32 4.30 21.92
C VAL A 366 4.27 4.70 20.88
N MET A 367 3.22 3.90 20.70
CA MET A 367 2.16 4.10 19.70
C MET A 367 1.49 5.48 19.81
N ASP A 368 1.20 5.96 21.03
CA ASP A 368 0.53 7.25 21.22
C ASP A 368 1.40 8.43 20.78
N GLN A 369 2.72 8.32 20.95
CA GLN A 369 3.65 9.33 20.49
C GLN A 369 3.74 9.36 18.96
N VAL A 370 3.74 8.19 18.32
CA VAL A 370 3.74 8.03 16.86
C VAL A 370 2.47 8.62 16.26
N ILE A 371 1.30 8.20 16.73
CA ILE A 371 0.00 8.63 16.18
C ILE A 371 -0.34 10.08 16.57
N GLY A 372 0.08 10.52 17.76
CA GLY A 372 -0.22 11.85 18.27
C GLY A 372 0.36 12.99 17.40
N LYS A 373 1.41 12.74 16.62
CA LYS A 373 1.94 13.70 15.63
C LYS A 373 1.02 13.83 14.42
N SER A 374 0.45 12.73 13.93
CA SER A 374 -0.53 12.73 12.84
C SER A 374 -1.80 13.49 13.22
N LYS A 375 -2.32 13.27 14.44
CA LYS A 375 -3.46 14.03 14.96
C LYS A 375 -3.15 15.54 14.96
N ARG A 376 -1.91 15.91 15.31
CA ARG A 376 -1.44 17.30 15.30
C ARG A 376 -1.38 17.96 13.92
N VAL A 377 -1.22 17.19 12.84
CA VAL A 377 -1.30 17.71 11.47
C VAL A 377 -2.71 18.20 11.13
N HIS A 378 -3.73 17.54 11.67
CA HIS A 378 -5.14 17.90 11.48
C HIS A 378 -5.63 18.96 12.48
N THR A 379 -5.05 19.02 13.67
CA THR A 379 -5.30 20.14 14.58
C THR A 379 -4.55 21.37 14.07
N PHE A 380 -5.25 22.16 13.26
CA PHE A 380 -4.84 23.44 12.70
C PHE A 380 -3.79 24.19 13.54
N ARG A 381 -2.72 24.66 12.87
CA ARG A 381 -1.62 25.51 13.40
C ARG A 381 -2.08 26.85 14.01
N GLY A 382 -3.38 27.15 14.03
CA GLY A 382 -3.98 28.30 14.72
C GLY A 382 -4.84 27.94 15.93
N ARG A 383 -4.72 26.75 16.52
CA ARG A 383 -5.52 26.38 17.71
C ARG A 383 -4.64 26.16 18.93
N ARG A 384 -4.24 27.25 19.58
CA ARG A 384 -4.15 27.22 21.05
C ARG A 384 -5.58 27.26 21.56
N ALA A 385 -6.05 26.13 22.08
CA ALA A 385 -7.33 26.05 22.79
C ALA A 385 -7.31 26.75 24.17
N THR A 386 -6.43 27.73 24.35
CA THR A 386 -6.28 28.53 25.56
C THR A 386 -5.73 29.91 25.14
N GLY A 387 -6.63 30.90 25.06
CA GLY A 387 -6.28 32.32 24.89
C GLY A 387 -6.48 32.92 23.51
N ASP A 388 -7.44 32.46 22.70
CA ASP A 388 -7.80 33.19 21.47
C ASP A 388 -8.51 34.50 21.88
N THR A 389 -7.82 35.63 21.74
CA THR A 389 -8.40 36.98 21.90
C THR A 389 -9.36 37.35 20.76
N VAL A 390 -9.48 36.50 19.73
CA VAL A 390 -10.31 36.74 18.56
C VAL A 390 -11.73 36.20 18.79
N ALA A 391 -12.73 37.08 18.75
CA ALA A 391 -14.13 36.72 18.72
C ALA A 391 -14.46 35.99 17.41
N ARG A 392 -14.81 34.70 17.53
CA ARG A 392 -15.15 33.82 16.41
C ARG A 392 -16.66 33.85 16.14
N MET A 393 -17.04 33.79 14.87
CA MET A 393 -18.46 33.79 14.47
C MET A 393 -19.16 32.47 14.83
N TRP A 394 -18.43 31.35 14.76
CA TRP A 394 -18.94 30.03 15.12
C TRP A 394 -18.22 29.50 16.35
N GLU A 395 -18.98 28.89 17.25
CA GLU A 395 -18.45 28.20 18.42
C GLU A 395 -18.90 26.74 18.45
N LYS A 396 -18.08 25.90 19.09
CA LYS A 396 -18.39 24.48 19.30
C LYS A 396 -18.96 24.31 20.70
N VAL A 397 -20.22 23.90 20.78
CA VAL A 397 -20.85 23.49 22.04
C VAL A 397 -20.73 21.98 22.18
N THR A 398 -20.21 21.54 23.32
CA THR A 398 -20.11 20.12 23.65
C THR A 398 -21.31 19.74 24.51
N GLU A 399 -22.02 18.69 24.11
CA GLU A 399 -23.19 18.16 24.79
C GLU A 399 -22.90 16.75 25.32
N ARG A 400 -23.83 16.21 26.12
CA ARG A 400 -23.65 14.89 26.77
C ARG A 400 -23.45 13.76 25.75
N ASP A 401 -24.09 13.85 24.58
CA ASP A 401 -24.10 12.82 23.54
C ASP A 401 -23.49 13.29 22.20
N GLY A 402 -22.72 14.39 22.20
CA GLY A 402 -22.11 14.88 20.97
C GLY A 402 -21.61 16.31 21.01
N TYR A 403 -21.59 16.94 19.84
CA TYR A 403 -21.24 18.35 19.70
C TYR A 403 -22.08 18.97 18.59
N ARG A 404 -22.36 20.27 18.73
CA ARG A 404 -22.94 21.10 17.67
C ARG A 404 -22.10 22.35 17.46
N TYR A 405 -22.22 22.93 16.28
CA TYR A 405 -21.74 24.27 16.03
C TYR A 405 -22.91 25.24 16.14
N GLN A 406 -22.70 26.38 16.78
CA GLN A 406 -23.69 27.45 16.82
C GLN A 406 -23.03 28.78 16.54
N ILE A 407 -23.82 29.76 16.09
CA ILE A 407 -23.34 31.13 15.91
C ILE A 407 -23.18 31.76 17.28
N ASN A 408 -22.02 32.39 17.51
CA ASN A 408 -21.71 33.10 18.73
C ASN A 408 -22.58 34.37 18.85
N ALA A 409 -23.53 34.37 19.77
CA ALA A 409 -24.44 35.50 19.98
C ALA A 409 -23.73 36.72 20.60
N ASP A 410 -22.63 36.49 21.31
CA ASP A 410 -21.78 37.52 21.93
C ASP A 410 -20.70 38.03 20.95
N HIS A 411 -20.78 37.63 19.68
CA HIS A 411 -19.88 38.12 18.65
C HIS A 411 -20.09 39.64 18.43
N PRO A 412 -19.03 40.47 18.40
CA PRO A 412 -19.18 41.93 18.35
C PRO A 412 -20.07 42.46 17.22
N LEU A 413 -20.03 41.84 16.04
CA LEU A 413 -20.92 42.24 14.92
C LEU A 413 -22.39 41.87 15.17
N VAL A 414 -22.64 40.76 15.86
CA VAL A 414 -23.99 40.32 16.22
C VAL A 414 -24.54 41.25 17.31
N SER A 415 -23.74 41.54 18.34
CA SER A 415 -24.11 42.48 19.39
C SER A 415 -24.35 43.89 18.84
N ALA A 416 -23.46 44.39 17.98
CA ALA A 416 -23.60 45.68 17.31
C ALA A 416 -24.91 45.79 16.51
N LEU A 417 -25.28 44.73 15.78
CA LEU A 417 -26.55 44.68 15.07
C LEU A 417 -27.75 44.60 16.04
N GLN A 418 -27.64 43.80 17.10
CA GLN A 418 -28.71 43.70 18.10
C GLN A 418 -29.01 45.06 18.72
N GLU A 419 -28.00 45.89 19.00
CA GLU A 419 -28.16 47.23 19.56
C GLU A 419 -29.08 48.13 18.73
N THR A 420 -29.12 47.95 17.41
CA THR A 420 -29.93 48.74 16.49
C THR A 420 -31.37 48.20 16.32
N LEU A 421 -31.69 47.07 16.93
CA LEU A 421 -32.95 46.35 16.74
C LEU A 421 -33.89 46.47 17.94
N THR A 422 -35.20 46.49 17.67
CA THR A 422 -36.26 46.36 18.68
C THR A 422 -36.27 44.97 19.32
N ASP A 423 -36.87 44.82 20.50
CA ASP A 423 -36.95 43.53 21.20
C ASP A 423 -37.60 42.41 20.36
N ALA A 424 -38.61 42.75 19.55
CA ALA A 424 -39.24 41.80 18.66
C ALA A 424 -38.28 41.31 17.57
N GLN A 425 -37.51 42.24 16.97
CA GLN A 425 -36.52 41.93 15.94
C GLN A 425 -35.32 41.17 16.52
N ARG A 426 -34.86 41.51 17.74
CA ARG A 426 -33.80 40.77 18.44
C ARG A 426 -34.18 39.30 18.64
N ARG A 427 -35.43 39.02 19.05
CA ARG A 427 -35.93 37.65 19.17
C ARG A 427 -36.00 36.92 17.82
N GLN A 428 -36.38 37.61 16.75
CA GLN A 428 -36.39 37.03 15.41
C GLN A 428 -34.98 36.69 14.92
N LEU A 429 -34.01 37.61 15.11
CA LEU A 429 -32.60 37.39 14.78
C LEU A 429 -32.03 36.20 15.57
N GLY A 430 -32.28 36.15 16.89
CA GLY A 430 -31.81 35.05 17.73
C GLY A 430 -32.32 33.67 17.26
N ARG A 431 -33.58 33.60 16.82
CA ARG A 431 -34.14 32.37 16.23
C ARG A 431 -33.44 32.00 14.92
N LEU A 432 -33.27 32.97 14.01
CA LEU A 432 -32.57 32.74 12.75
C LEU A 432 -31.13 32.22 12.96
N LEU A 433 -30.38 32.83 13.89
CA LEU A 433 -29.02 32.40 14.20
C LEU A 433 -28.98 30.98 14.78
N ALA A 434 -29.96 30.63 15.63
CA ALA A 434 -30.10 29.27 16.15
C ALA A 434 -30.45 28.26 15.03
N ASP A 435 -31.35 28.62 14.13
CA ASP A 435 -31.75 27.78 12.99
C ASP A 435 -30.56 27.55 12.05
N LEU A 436 -29.75 28.58 11.76
CA LEU A 436 -28.51 28.44 10.98
C LEU A 436 -27.51 27.48 11.65
N GLY A 437 -27.38 27.56 12.98
CA GLY A 437 -26.54 26.64 13.75
C GLY A 437 -27.02 25.19 13.66
N GLN A 438 -28.32 24.97 13.86
CA GLN A 438 -28.93 23.64 13.84
C GLN A 438 -28.95 23.00 12.45
N THR A 439 -29.05 23.81 11.40
CA THR A 439 -29.07 23.36 10.00
C THR A 439 -27.69 23.29 9.36
N PHE A 440 -26.61 23.49 10.14
CA PHE A 440 -25.25 23.40 9.61
C PHE A 440 -24.99 22.01 8.99
N PRO A 441 -24.63 21.92 7.69
CA PRO A 441 -24.64 20.68 6.92
C PRO A 441 -23.40 19.81 7.21
N THR A 442 -23.33 19.28 8.42
CA THR A 442 -22.19 18.46 8.90
C THR A 442 -21.96 17.21 8.05
N ALA A 443 -23.05 16.57 7.57
CA ALA A 443 -22.97 15.39 6.72
C ALA A 443 -22.31 15.68 5.37
N ASP A 444 -22.73 16.76 4.71
CA ASP A 444 -22.15 17.20 3.43
C ASP A 444 -20.70 17.63 3.61
N LEU A 445 -20.40 18.43 4.65
CA LEU A 445 -19.04 18.82 5.01
C LEU A 445 -18.13 17.60 5.22
N TYR A 446 -18.64 16.55 5.88
CA TYR A 446 -17.89 15.31 6.05
C TYR A 446 -17.62 14.60 4.72
N VAL A 447 -18.60 14.54 3.82
CA VAL A 447 -18.44 13.93 2.48
C VAL A 447 -17.36 14.66 1.68
N GLU A 448 -17.40 16.00 1.64
CA GLU A 448 -16.40 16.79 0.91
C GLU A 448 -15.01 16.70 1.54
N ALA A 449 -14.92 16.70 2.88
CA ALA A 449 -13.66 16.49 3.58
C ALA A 449 -13.09 15.08 3.34
N ALA A 450 -13.94 14.05 3.26
CA ALA A 450 -13.55 12.68 2.96
C ALA A 450 -13.04 12.52 1.51
N LYS A 451 -13.58 13.30 0.56
CA LYS A 451 -13.05 13.44 -0.80
C LYS A 451 -11.69 14.16 -0.85
N GLY A 452 -11.20 14.68 0.27
CA GLY A 452 -9.95 15.43 0.36
C GLY A 452 -10.06 16.85 -0.20
N GLN A 453 -11.27 17.37 -0.39
CA GLN A 453 -11.47 18.75 -0.81
C GLN A 453 -11.22 19.70 0.36
N THR A 454 -10.59 20.83 0.07
CA THR A 454 -10.38 21.91 1.04
C THR A 454 -11.45 22.97 0.84
N ASN A 455 -12.19 23.29 1.90
CA ASN A 455 -13.10 24.44 1.87
C ASN A 455 -12.27 25.71 1.63
N SER A 456 -12.57 26.41 0.53
CA SER A 456 -11.90 27.65 0.14
C SER A 456 -12.90 28.77 0.39
N ALA A 457 -12.73 29.50 1.49
CA ALA A 457 -13.50 30.73 1.67
C ALA A 457 -13.10 31.71 0.55
N PRO A 458 -14.05 32.39 -0.12
CA PRO A 458 -13.72 33.41 -1.10
C PRO A 458 -12.82 34.47 -0.45
N ALA A 459 -11.85 34.97 -1.22
CA ALA A 459 -11.00 36.07 -0.77
C ALA A 459 -11.87 37.30 -0.57
N VAL A 460 -11.91 37.84 0.66
CA VAL A 460 -12.66 39.05 0.96
C VAL A 460 -11.98 40.22 0.23
N THR A 461 -12.72 40.89 -0.63
CA THR A 461 -12.19 42.04 -1.39
C THR A 461 -12.22 43.31 -0.54
N THR A 462 -11.30 44.24 -0.80
CA THR A 462 -11.26 45.55 -0.10
C THR A 462 -12.59 46.30 -0.22
N THR A 463 -13.27 46.18 -1.37
CA THR A 463 -14.60 46.79 -1.60
C THR A 463 -15.67 46.23 -0.66
N GLU A 464 -15.75 44.91 -0.51
CA GLU A 464 -16.70 44.27 0.41
C GLU A 464 -16.42 44.67 1.87
N VAL A 465 -15.15 44.76 2.27
CA VAL A 465 -14.77 45.24 3.60
C VAL A 465 -15.25 46.69 3.82
N LEU A 466 -15.04 47.57 2.85
CA LEU A 466 -15.47 48.98 2.95
C LEU A 466 -17.00 49.11 3.02
N GLU A 467 -17.75 48.31 2.24
CA GLU A 467 -19.21 48.29 2.30
C GLU A 467 -19.71 47.82 3.67
N GLN A 468 -19.11 46.76 4.23
CA GLN A 468 -19.44 46.27 5.56
C GLN A 468 -19.12 47.30 6.64
N LEU A 469 -17.93 47.92 6.61
CA LEU A 469 -17.54 48.98 7.55
C LEU A 469 -18.50 50.19 7.45
N SER A 470 -18.88 50.58 6.23
CA SER A 470 -19.82 51.68 6.00
C SER A 470 -21.22 51.38 6.53
N ALA A 471 -21.69 50.14 6.37
CA ALA A 471 -22.96 49.68 6.92
C ALA A 471 -22.94 49.69 8.46
N LEU A 472 -21.86 49.22 9.08
CA LEU A 472 -21.66 49.23 10.54
C LEU A 472 -21.60 50.64 11.11
N HIS A 473 -20.96 51.58 10.40
CA HIS A 473 -20.93 52.98 10.81
C HIS A 473 -22.33 53.61 10.76
N ARG A 474 -23.03 53.45 9.63
CA ARG A 474 -24.38 54.03 9.44
C ARG A 474 -25.42 53.45 10.38
N SER A 475 -25.30 52.18 10.76
CA SER A 475 -26.25 51.56 11.68
C SER A 475 -26.09 52.06 13.12
N GLY A 476 -24.94 52.67 13.46
CA GLY A 476 -24.65 53.11 14.83
C GLY A 476 -24.34 51.96 15.78
N GLY A 477 -24.05 50.75 15.27
CA GLY A 477 -23.86 49.54 16.08
C GLY A 477 -22.62 49.55 17.00
N PHE A 478 -21.72 50.52 16.86
CA PHE A 478 -20.61 50.76 17.79
C PHE A 478 -20.81 52.02 18.64
N GLY A 479 -22.01 52.60 18.63
CA GLY A 479 -22.37 53.78 19.41
C GLY A 479 -21.38 54.94 19.24
N SER A 480 -20.87 55.45 20.36
CA SER A 480 -19.94 56.58 20.44
C SER A 480 -18.45 56.21 20.38
N PHE A 481 -18.12 54.99 19.92
CA PHE A 481 -16.73 54.54 19.87
C PHE A 481 -15.93 55.36 18.86
N SER A 482 -14.72 55.76 19.25
CA SER A 482 -13.75 56.39 18.35
C SER A 482 -13.26 55.39 17.28
N PRO A 483 -12.75 55.86 16.12
CA PRO A 483 -12.18 54.99 15.10
C PRO A 483 -11.11 54.02 15.64
N ALA A 484 -10.32 54.46 16.62
CA ALA A 484 -9.29 53.64 17.28
C ALA A 484 -9.91 52.51 18.14
N GLN A 485 -11.03 52.78 18.83
CA GLN A 485 -11.73 51.76 19.62
C GLN A 485 -12.41 50.72 18.71
N VAL A 486 -13.03 51.16 17.61
CA VAL A 486 -13.62 50.25 16.62
C VAL A 486 -12.54 49.36 16.00
N ALA A 487 -11.40 49.93 15.61
CA ALA A 487 -10.27 49.17 15.09
C ALA A 487 -9.75 48.13 16.09
N SER A 488 -9.63 48.49 17.37
CA SER A 488 -9.21 47.54 18.41
C SER A 488 -10.14 46.34 18.54
N VAL A 489 -11.46 46.55 18.44
CA VAL A 489 -12.45 45.46 18.50
C VAL A 489 -12.40 44.61 17.23
N LEU A 490 -12.41 45.25 16.05
CA LEU A 490 -12.50 44.54 14.77
C LEU A 490 -11.23 43.75 14.43
N ARG A 491 -10.03 44.20 14.83
CA ARG A 491 -8.80 43.38 14.68
C ARG A 491 -8.88 42.05 15.41
N ALA A 492 -9.67 42.00 16.47
CA ALA A 492 -9.92 40.82 17.28
C ALA A 492 -11.27 40.17 16.94
N THR A 493 -11.82 40.39 15.74
CA THR A 493 -13.15 39.88 15.37
C THR A 493 -13.14 39.32 13.95
N GLU A 494 -13.67 38.11 13.73
CA GLU A 494 -13.87 37.60 12.37
C GLU A 494 -14.99 38.37 11.64
N PRO A 495 -14.87 38.63 10.32
CA PRO A 495 -13.77 38.26 9.42
C PRO A 495 -12.62 39.29 9.35
N PHE A 496 -12.68 40.37 10.14
CA PHE A 496 -11.77 41.51 10.05
C PHE A 496 -10.36 41.22 10.61
N ASP A 497 -10.19 40.17 11.42
CA ASP A 497 -8.90 39.69 11.94
C ASP A 497 -7.86 39.34 10.86
N ARG A 498 -8.31 39.14 9.62
CA ARG A 498 -7.47 38.77 8.46
C ARG A 498 -7.23 39.92 7.47
N VAL A 499 -7.72 41.13 7.75
CA VAL A 499 -7.58 42.28 6.85
C VAL A 499 -6.29 43.03 7.16
N GLU A 500 -5.36 43.12 6.20
CA GLU A 500 -4.02 43.70 6.41
C GLU A 500 -4.03 45.22 6.69
N ASP A 501 -4.91 46.00 6.02
CA ASP A 501 -5.02 47.47 6.19
C ASP A 501 -6.35 47.89 6.84
N LEU A 502 -6.77 47.20 7.90
CA LEU A 502 -8.05 47.49 8.55
C LEU A 502 -8.14 48.93 9.10
N ASP A 503 -7.04 49.46 9.62
CA ASP A 503 -6.99 50.81 10.20
C ASP A 503 -7.17 51.90 9.15
N GLY A 504 -6.56 51.75 7.97
CA GLY A 504 -6.71 52.68 6.86
C GLY A 504 -8.16 52.71 6.36
N LEU A 505 -8.77 51.54 6.21
CA LEU A 505 -10.16 51.39 5.74
C LEU A 505 -11.16 51.96 6.76
N ILE A 506 -10.97 51.72 8.06
CA ILE A 506 -11.82 52.31 9.11
C ILE A 506 -11.70 53.84 9.09
N LYS A 507 -10.48 54.39 9.01
CA LYS A 507 -10.29 55.85 8.94
C LYS A 507 -11.02 56.44 7.73
N GLN A 508 -10.91 55.81 6.57
CA GLN A 508 -11.59 56.26 5.35
C GLN A 508 -13.11 56.36 5.54
N VAL A 509 -13.74 55.35 6.14
CA VAL A 509 -15.20 55.31 6.36
C VAL A 509 -15.66 56.32 7.43
N TRP A 510 -14.88 56.45 8.52
CA TRP A 510 -15.20 57.36 9.63
C TRP A 510 -14.87 58.83 9.32
N SER A 511 -13.94 59.12 8.40
CA SER A 511 -13.67 60.49 7.96
C SER A 511 -14.58 60.97 6.83
N ALA A 512 -15.10 60.06 5.99
CA ALA A 512 -15.95 60.39 4.85
C ALA A 512 -17.40 60.71 5.23
N ASN A 513 -17.82 60.41 6.47
CA ASN A 513 -19.18 60.63 6.98
C ASN A 513 -19.22 61.60 8.19
N ALA A 514 -18.13 62.33 8.44
CA ALA A 514 -18.02 63.31 9.53
C ALA A 514 -18.55 64.70 9.12
#